data_AF-X0MAY9-F1
#
_entry.id   AF-X0MAY9-F1
#
_cell.length_a   1.000
_cell.length_b   1.000
_cell.length_c   1.000
_cell.angle_alpha   90.00
_cell.angle_beta   90.00
_cell.angle_gamma   90.00
#
_symmetry.space_group_name_H-M   'P 1'
#
loop_
_entity.id
_entity.type
_entity.pdbx_description
1 polymer ?
#
loop_
_entity_poly.entity_id
_entity_poly.type
_entity_poly.pdbx_seq_one_letter_code
_entity_poly.pdbx_strand_id
1 'polypeptide(L)'
;MDPTIMMVPQKARKGRGFPAFNYIGRFTTATFELVAAAASACADKYEWGKRFGHRVRIKVTEEDKPFIEVFRENFEDDEDEETDEIVAFMLPFPRLPRWEDRLTHVSEFCEGAGFIIVNFIPDDPGNSRLKDVQEPRAWIYDCHLNPQTPVPSNPFHDRLLTNIEFHEALQQERFSKDSEPEIIGNTRRIYISNPNGVSILALLRRTPASQVDGFRKLFANYLSPSPVPELSLRETDWWTPGFVIECNLPYLAISTQDRSDTRILSKNKNFRARDDIAFLNLKSSTTPRDQQQSSCIPDNAVLHVAVFSLMITGRSEQYSTTVCLDDEFFDQESRLMSEEEVLSVGGREDPITLQPEFKRARSPRAYLLVALDRQLERIVDYHGNALERLKNSIEIYVSCDMTAIPEDRSPVMDEWIKRFPLILNKLVQFNSSLSKKVSHFLTDDVMVGSDEVPYGPLWQGLQAELGAIKSLRAIKRYCSQLRDINTGLEHLREAFEDVRRKRKNDYAAEQQTRDRTIEQVTVAAFGLAIMNLIAQVYTGKPGKDDSSSWPAYIAMVVIFNAICISGISWFVYRYRSRRHRSG
;
A
#
# COMPACT_ATOMS: atom_id res chain seq x y z
N MET A 1 8.20 41.34 -66.24
CA MET A 1 8.89 40.13 -66.75
C MET A 1 9.80 39.65 -65.62
N ASP A 2 9.41 38.55 -64.98
CA ASP A 2 10.15 37.87 -63.89
C ASP A 2 11.51 37.33 -64.37
N PRO A 3 12.50 37.18 -63.46
CA PRO A 3 12.71 35.84 -62.87
C PRO A 3 13.18 35.80 -61.40
N THR A 4 12.41 35.06 -60.61
CA THR A 4 12.72 33.97 -59.66
C THR A 4 14.19 33.62 -59.29
N ILE A 5 14.49 33.80 -57.98
CA ILE A 5 15.20 32.94 -57.00
C ILE A 5 16.67 32.50 -57.26
N MET A 6 17.57 32.89 -56.34
CA MET A 6 18.25 31.94 -55.45
C MET A 6 18.90 32.61 -54.22
N MET A 7 18.80 31.91 -53.09
CA MET A 7 19.27 32.28 -51.75
C MET A 7 20.79 32.42 -51.64
N VAL A 8 21.24 33.41 -50.86
CA VAL A 8 22.54 33.40 -50.17
C VAL A 8 22.31 33.81 -48.71
N PRO A 9 22.72 33.01 -47.71
CA PRO A 9 22.58 33.39 -46.31
C PRO A 9 23.77 34.26 -45.85
N GLN A 10 23.49 35.47 -45.37
CA GLN A 10 24.46 36.31 -44.66
C GLN A 10 24.27 36.20 -43.14
N LYS A 11 25.25 35.54 -42.52
CA LYS A 11 25.80 35.65 -41.15
C LYS A 11 24.99 36.45 -40.10
N ALA A 12 24.56 35.73 -39.06
CA ALA A 12 24.40 36.27 -37.71
C ALA A 12 25.49 35.72 -36.76
N ARG A 13 25.88 36.56 -35.81
CA ARG A 13 27.09 36.53 -34.98
C ARG A 13 27.21 35.33 -34.04
N LYS A 14 28.46 34.90 -33.82
CA LYS A 14 28.91 33.96 -32.77
C LYS A 14 28.43 34.37 -31.38
N GLY A 15 27.42 33.67 -30.86
CA GLY A 15 27.26 33.44 -29.41
C GLY A 15 27.95 32.13 -29.05
N ARG A 16 28.81 32.14 -28.04
CA ARG A 16 29.49 30.94 -27.53
C ARG A 16 28.45 29.98 -26.94
N GLY A 17 28.09 28.94 -27.69
CA GLY A 17 27.50 27.73 -27.13
C GLY A 17 28.62 26.89 -26.49
N PHE A 18 28.50 26.62 -25.20
CA PHE A 18 29.33 25.63 -24.52
C PHE A 18 28.97 24.24 -25.08
N PRO A 19 29.94 23.47 -25.61
CA PRO A 19 29.67 22.13 -26.12
C PRO A 19 29.35 21.19 -24.96
N ALA A 20 28.34 20.35 -25.20
CA ALA A 20 27.88 19.27 -24.35
C ALA A 20 29.06 18.42 -23.81
N PHE A 21 29.07 18.21 -22.50
CA PHE A 21 29.98 17.28 -21.84
C PHE A 21 29.51 15.83 -22.07
N ASN A 22 29.86 15.27 -23.22
CA ASN A 22 30.03 13.81 -23.36
C ASN A 22 31.47 13.49 -22.94
N TYR A 23 31.71 13.26 -21.65
CA TYR A 23 32.98 12.72 -21.17
C TYR A 23 32.79 11.27 -20.69
N ILE A 24 32.97 10.33 -21.62
CA ILE A 24 33.47 8.99 -21.29
C ILE A 24 34.98 9.16 -21.08
N GLY A 25 35.36 9.59 -19.89
CA GLY A 25 36.76 9.62 -19.47
C GLY A 25 37.17 8.25 -18.93
N ARG A 26 38.20 7.63 -19.52
CA ARG A 26 38.90 6.49 -18.91
C ARG A 26 39.46 6.95 -17.56
N PHE A 27 38.80 6.57 -16.47
CA PHE A 27 39.31 6.75 -15.11
C PHE A 27 40.50 5.81 -14.92
N THR A 28 41.72 6.35 -14.83
CA THR A 28 42.92 5.58 -14.49
C THR A 28 43.01 5.39 -12.97
N THR A 29 43.72 4.35 -12.50
CA THR A 29 43.93 4.04 -11.08
C THR A 29 44.47 5.25 -10.29
N ALA A 30 45.41 6.00 -10.88
CA ALA A 30 45.97 7.21 -10.28
C ALA A 30 44.95 8.36 -10.15
N THR A 31 44.02 8.48 -11.11
CA THR A 31 42.94 9.48 -11.04
C THR A 31 41.91 9.09 -9.98
N PHE A 32 41.62 7.79 -9.85
CA PHE A 32 40.77 7.27 -8.78
C PHE A 32 41.41 7.45 -7.41
N GLU A 33 42.70 7.18 -7.24
CA GLU A 33 43.40 7.40 -5.97
C GLU A 33 43.45 8.88 -5.58
N LEU A 34 43.63 9.79 -6.53
CA LEU A 34 43.53 11.24 -6.29
C LEU A 34 42.12 11.67 -5.91
N VAL A 35 41.09 11.15 -6.57
CA VAL A 35 39.68 11.42 -6.24
C VAL A 35 39.29 10.77 -4.92
N ALA A 36 39.80 9.58 -4.60
CA ALA A 36 39.57 8.89 -3.34
C ALA A 36 40.31 9.56 -2.17
N ALA A 37 41.52 10.08 -2.39
CA ALA A 37 42.24 10.89 -1.42
C ALA A 37 41.56 12.25 -1.21
N ALA A 38 41.06 12.88 -2.29
CA ALA A 38 40.27 14.10 -2.20
C ALA A 38 38.89 13.86 -1.55
N ALA A 39 38.25 12.74 -1.81
CA ALA A 39 36.99 12.32 -1.19
C ALA A 39 37.21 11.96 0.28
N SER A 40 38.33 11.32 0.64
CA SER A 40 38.74 11.09 2.04
C SER A 40 39.02 12.41 2.76
N ALA A 41 39.72 13.36 2.12
CA ALA A 41 39.95 14.70 2.67
C ALA A 41 38.67 15.55 2.77
N CYS A 42 37.63 15.25 1.97
CA CYS A 42 36.30 15.83 2.08
C CYS A 42 35.38 15.06 3.04
N ALA A 43 35.63 13.77 3.30
CA ALA A 43 34.87 12.95 4.23
C ALA A 43 35.01 13.48 5.67
N ASP A 44 36.19 14.01 6.01
CA ASP A 44 36.44 14.64 7.32
C ASP A 44 35.65 15.94 7.54
N LYS A 45 35.06 16.53 6.48
CA LYS A 45 34.31 17.79 6.58
C LYS A 45 32.87 17.61 7.06
N TYR A 46 32.28 16.42 6.92
CA TYR A 46 30.87 16.18 7.20
C TYR A 46 30.70 15.01 8.18
N GLU A 47 29.71 15.08 9.07
CA GLU A 47 29.53 14.09 10.14
C GLU A 47 29.43 12.64 9.62
N TRP A 48 28.72 12.40 8.52
CA TRP A 48 28.66 11.07 7.90
C TRP A 48 30.05 10.56 7.50
N GLY A 49 30.87 11.39 6.86
CA GLY A 49 32.18 10.96 6.37
C GLY A 49 33.17 10.66 7.50
N LYS A 50 33.10 11.44 8.59
CA LYS A 50 33.87 11.17 9.83
C LYS A 50 33.52 9.81 10.44
N ARG A 51 32.24 9.44 10.44
CA ARG A 51 31.75 8.21 11.10
C ARG A 51 31.84 6.97 10.21
N PHE A 52 31.47 7.10 8.94
CA PHE A 52 31.28 5.97 8.01
C PHE A 52 32.00 6.11 6.67
N GLY A 53 32.62 7.26 6.39
CA GLY A 53 33.33 7.51 5.13
C GLY A 53 34.75 6.93 5.06
N HIS A 54 35.31 6.53 6.19
CA HIS A 54 36.64 5.92 6.26
C HIS A 54 36.62 4.51 5.68
N ARG A 55 37.74 4.08 5.09
CA ARG A 55 37.95 2.70 4.59
C ARG A 55 38.04 1.74 5.78
N VAL A 56 36.90 1.35 6.34
CA VAL A 56 36.83 0.31 7.35
C VAL A 56 37.25 -0.99 6.68
N ARG A 57 38.37 -1.55 7.15
CA ARG A 57 38.78 -2.89 6.77
C ARG A 57 37.92 -3.89 7.52
N ILE A 58 37.39 -4.86 6.78
CA ILE A 58 36.61 -5.95 7.33
C ILE A 58 37.44 -7.22 7.34
N LYS A 59 37.26 -8.04 8.38
CA LYS A 59 37.86 -9.37 8.44
C LYS A 59 36.98 -10.34 7.68
N VAL A 60 37.54 -10.94 6.63
CA VAL A 60 36.82 -11.86 5.72
C VAL A 60 36.17 -13.01 6.50
N THR A 61 36.93 -13.64 7.40
CA THR A 61 36.46 -14.79 8.20
C THR A 61 35.32 -14.46 9.16
N GLU A 62 35.18 -13.20 9.58
CA GLU A 62 34.10 -12.76 10.46
C GLU A 62 32.84 -12.39 9.66
N GLU A 63 32.98 -11.70 8.53
CA GLU A 63 31.82 -11.22 7.75
C GLU A 63 31.20 -12.28 6.82
N ASP A 64 31.95 -13.30 6.39
CA ASP A 64 31.38 -14.44 5.66
C ASP A 64 30.68 -15.44 6.58
N LYS A 65 30.89 -15.34 7.89
CA LYS A 65 30.29 -16.25 8.86
C LYS A 65 28.89 -15.75 9.27
N PRO A 66 27.84 -16.57 9.08
CA PRO A 66 26.50 -16.19 9.51
C PRO A 66 26.36 -16.04 11.03
N PHE A 67 25.50 -15.13 11.47
CA PHE A 67 25.24 -14.89 12.88
C PHE A 67 24.78 -16.15 13.62
N ILE A 68 23.93 -16.98 13.02
CA ILE A 68 23.42 -18.20 13.66
C ILE A 68 24.55 -19.19 13.99
N GLU A 69 25.55 -19.31 13.12
CA GLU A 69 26.72 -20.15 13.40
C GLU A 69 27.56 -19.56 14.54
N VAL A 70 27.76 -18.24 14.56
CA VAL A 70 28.44 -17.54 15.66
C VAL A 70 27.67 -17.68 16.97
N PHE A 71 26.35 -17.63 16.93
CA PHE A 71 25.50 -17.78 18.11
C PHE A 71 25.64 -19.18 18.71
N ARG A 72 25.50 -20.21 17.87
CA ARG A 72 25.65 -21.62 18.24
C ARG A 72 26.99 -21.90 18.92
N GLU A 73 28.08 -21.41 18.35
CA GLU A 73 29.43 -21.64 18.90
C GLU A 73 29.70 -20.96 20.25
N ASN A 74 28.99 -19.87 20.57
CA ASN A 74 29.30 -19.05 21.74
C ASN A 74 28.26 -19.14 22.86
N PHE A 75 27.04 -19.64 22.57
CA PHE A 75 25.91 -19.54 23.49
C PHE A 75 25.06 -20.82 23.62
N GLU A 76 25.27 -21.84 22.79
CA GLU A 76 24.66 -23.16 22.99
C GLU A 76 25.61 -24.03 23.82
N ASP A 77 25.36 -24.13 25.13
CA ASP A 77 26.26 -24.79 26.09
C ASP A 77 25.94 -26.28 26.38
N ASP A 78 24.87 -26.90 25.84
CA ASP A 78 24.53 -28.30 26.12
C ASP A 78 23.89 -29.04 24.92
N GLU A 79 24.24 -30.31 24.73
CA GLU A 79 23.90 -31.19 23.58
C GLU A 79 22.39 -31.57 23.43
N ASP A 80 21.49 -31.05 24.27
CA ASP A 80 20.14 -31.62 24.42
C ASP A 80 18.95 -30.75 23.92
N GLU A 81 19.15 -29.48 23.53
CA GLU A 81 18.08 -28.67 22.88
C GLU A 81 18.65 -27.73 21.81
N GLU A 82 18.42 -28.07 20.52
CA GLU A 82 18.74 -27.19 19.39
C GLU A 82 17.86 -25.94 19.48
N THR A 83 18.48 -24.77 19.72
CA THR A 83 17.74 -23.51 19.82
C THR A 83 17.20 -23.16 18.44
N ASP A 84 15.89 -22.89 18.36
CA ASP A 84 15.23 -22.46 17.12
C ASP A 84 15.98 -21.26 16.50
N GLU A 85 16.43 -21.39 15.26
CA GLU A 85 17.26 -20.40 14.58
C GLU A 85 16.56 -19.04 14.45
N ILE A 86 15.23 -19.02 14.31
CA ILE A 86 14.45 -17.78 14.23
C ILE A 86 14.42 -17.13 15.61
N VAL A 87 14.21 -17.92 16.67
CA VAL A 87 14.28 -17.43 18.05
C VAL A 87 15.67 -16.85 18.31
N ALA A 88 16.74 -17.59 18.06
CA ALA A 88 18.13 -17.15 18.23
C ALA A 88 18.43 -15.88 17.43
N PHE A 89 18.03 -15.84 16.14
CA PHE A 89 18.22 -14.67 15.30
C PHE A 89 17.52 -13.46 15.88
N MET A 90 16.32 -13.64 16.39
CA MET A 90 15.48 -12.55 16.85
C MET A 90 15.92 -12.10 18.27
N LEU A 91 16.39 -12.98 19.17
CA LEU A 91 16.72 -12.67 20.58
C LEU A 91 17.32 -11.26 20.81
N PRO A 92 16.67 -10.41 21.63
CA PRO A 92 17.10 -9.02 21.80
C PRO A 92 18.27 -8.90 22.79
N PHE A 93 19.14 -7.92 22.54
CA PHE A 93 19.70 -7.05 23.59
C PHE A 93 18.71 -5.86 23.67
N PRO A 94 18.42 -5.33 24.87
CA PRO A 94 17.06 -4.98 25.27
C PRO A 94 16.46 -3.76 24.53
N ARG A 95 15.11 -3.77 24.38
CA ARG A 95 14.18 -2.64 24.11
C ARG A 95 13.58 -2.48 22.69
N LEU A 96 13.03 -3.55 22.09
CA LEU A 96 12.02 -3.39 21.03
C LEU A 96 10.61 -3.55 21.63
N PRO A 97 9.73 -2.52 21.58
CA PRO A 97 8.34 -2.67 22.02
C PRO A 97 7.62 -3.75 21.21
N ARG A 98 6.81 -4.57 21.89
CA ARG A 98 6.05 -5.69 21.29
C ARG A 98 6.95 -6.72 20.62
N TRP A 99 8.06 -7.03 21.27
CA TRP A 99 9.04 -7.99 20.78
C TRP A 99 8.45 -9.38 20.50
N GLU A 100 7.68 -9.90 21.46
CA GLU A 100 7.04 -11.22 21.38
C GLU A 100 6.14 -11.33 20.14
N ASP A 101 5.27 -10.33 19.92
CA ASP A 101 4.41 -10.28 18.73
C ASP A 101 5.23 -10.35 17.42
N ARG A 102 6.36 -9.64 17.37
CA ARG A 102 7.24 -9.63 16.18
C ARG A 102 7.88 -10.99 15.96
N LEU A 103 8.41 -11.61 17.01
CA LEU A 103 8.97 -12.95 16.94
C LEU A 103 7.92 -13.95 16.44
N THR A 104 6.71 -13.92 17.02
CA THR A 104 5.60 -14.78 16.59
C THR A 104 5.29 -14.59 15.11
N HIS A 105 5.20 -13.35 14.62
CA HIS A 105 4.94 -13.12 13.19
C HIS A 105 6.04 -13.67 12.28
N VAL A 106 7.32 -13.55 12.66
CA VAL A 106 8.42 -14.13 11.87
C VAL A 106 8.37 -15.66 11.89
N SER A 107 8.19 -16.26 13.06
CA SER A 107 8.10 -17.71 13.21
C SER A 107 6.90 -18.30 12.45
N GLU A 108 5.71 -17.69 12.56
CA GLU A 108 4.51 -18.13 11.83
C GLU A 108 4.70 -18.02 10.31
N PHE A 109 5.25 -16.91 9.82
CA PHE A 109 5.46 -16.69 8.39
C PHE A 109 6.49 -17.67 7.78
N CYS A 110 7.46 -18.11 8.59
CA CYS A 110 8.50 -19.07 8.20
C CYS A 110 8.15 -20.52 8.55
N GLU A 111 6.94 -20.82 9.06
CA GLU A 111 6.52 -22.19 9.41
C GLU A 111 6.68 -23.13 8.20
N GLY A 112 7.46 -24.20 8.35
CA GLY A 112 7.72 -25.17 7.28
C GLY A 112 8.74 -24.74 6.22
N ALA A 113 9.24 -23.51 6.25
CA ALA A 113 10.23 -23.02 5.28
C ALA A 113 11.54 -23.81 5.31
N GLY A 114 11.99 -24.23 6.50
CA GLY A 114 13.20 -25.03 6.66
C GLY A 114 13.14 -26.37 5.93
N PHE A 115 11.99 -27.03 5.96
CA PHE A 115 11.76 -28.29 5.22
C PHE A 115 11.80 -28.06 3.70
N ILE A 116 11.20 -26.97 3.22
CA ILE A 116 11.15 -26.65 1.78
C ILE A 116 12.54 -26.34 1.23
N ILE A 117 13.39 -25.64 2.00
CA ILE A 117 14.78 -25.36 1.64
C ILE A 117 15.59 -26.65 1.47
N VAL A 118 15.35 -27.66 2.31
CA VAL A 118 16.18 -28.88 2.38
C VAL A 118 15.64 -30.03 1.50
N ASN A 119 14.33 -30.22 1.42
CA ASN A 119 13.72 -31.46 0.94
C ASN A 119 12.89 -31.30 -0.34
N PHE A 120 13.09 -30.25 -1.13
CA PHE A 120 12.20 -29.87 -2.24
C PHE A 120 11.63 -31.09 -3.01
N ILE A 121 10.34 -31.33 -2.81
CA ILE A 121 9.57 -32.31 -3.58
C ILE A 121 8.99 -31.52 -4.75
N PRO A 122 9.32 -31.85 -6.01
CA PRO A 122 8.68 -31.25 -7.17
C PRO A 122 7.17 -31.41 -7.04
N ASP A 123 6.41 -30.31 -7.22
CA ASP A 123 4.94 -30.20 -7.18
C ASP A 123 4.23 -31.55 -6.97
N ASP A 124 3.97 -31.91 -5.70
CA ASP A 124 3.09 -33.04 -5.42
C ASP A 124 1.66 -32.61 -5.78
N PRO A 125 1.03 -33.23 -6.81
CA PRO A 125 -0.33 -32.88 -7.20
C PRO A 125 -1.37 -33.12 -6.09
N GLY A 126 -1.02 -33.82 -4.99
CA GLY A 126 -1.85 -34.02 -3.80
C GLY A 126 -1.80 -32.90 -2.76
N ASN A 127 -0.84 -31.97 -2.81
CA ASN A 127 -0.68 -30.94 -1.78
C ASN A 127 -1.21 -29.58 -2.24
N SER A 128 -2.47 -29.28 -1.91
CA SER A 128 -3.18 -28.06 -2.33
C SER A 128 -2.56 -26.74 -1.85
N ARG A 129 -1.55 -26.77 -0.97
CA ARG A 129 -0.79 -25.59 -0.54
C ARG A 129 0.30 -25.15 -1.52
N LEU A 130 0.72 -26.01 -2.45
CA LEU A 130 1.85 -25.74 -3.36
C LEU A 130 1.41 -25.43 -4.79
N LYS A 131 0.18 -25.77 -5.19
CA LYS A 131 -0.28 -25.72 -6.59
C LYS A 131 -0.39 -24.34 -7.24
N ASP A 132 -0.49 -23.25 -6.48
CA ASP A 132 -0.74 -21.90 -7.02
C ASP A 132 0.23 -20.83 -6.49
N VAL A 133 1.35 -21.21 -5.86
CA VAL A 133 2.30 -20.23 -5.31
C VAL A 133 3.37 -19.94 -6.36
N GLN A 134 3.20 -18.84 -7.10
CA GLN A 134 4.28 -18.24 -7.86
C GLN A 134 5.46 -18.01 -6.89
N GLU A 135 6.54 -18.78 -7.04
CA GLU A 135 7.71 -18.63 -6.17
C GLU A 135 8.18 -17.17 -6.20
N PRO A 136 8.50 -16.57 -5.03
CA PRO A 136 9.06 -15.23 -5.01
C PRO A 136 10.31 -15.20 -5.87
N ARG A 137 10.42 -14.15 -6.66
CA ARG A 137 11.57 -13.92 -7.53
C ARG A 137 12.53 -12.99 -6.81
N ALA A 138 13.79 -13.38 -6.79
CA ALA A 138 14.85 -12.59 -6.17
C ALA A 138 15.88 -12.14 -7.20
N TRP A 139 16.63 -11.10 -6.83
CA TRP A 139 17.78 -10.58 -7.58
C TRP A 139 18.86 -10.17 -6.59
N ILE A 140 20.10 -10.58 -6.86
CA ILE A 140 21.27 -10.23 -6.05
C ILE A 140 22.31 -9.57 -6.96
N TYR A 141 22.95 -8.52 -6.44
CA TYR A 141 24.02 -7.84 -7.13
C TYR A 141 25.04 -7.26 -6.16
N ASP A 142 26.32 -7.59 -6.39
CA ASP A 142 27.45 -7.06 -5.63
C ASP A 142 28.24 -6.07 -6.49
N CYS A 143 28.62 -4.93 -5.90
CA CYS A 143 29.41 -3.89 -6.56
C CYS A 143 30.36 -3.18 -5.58
N HIS A 144 31.44 -2.58 -6.09
CA HIS A 144 32.33 -1.72 -5.30
C HIS A 144 32.12 -0.24 -5.65
N LEU A 145 32.19 0.63 -4.63
CA LEU A 145 32.26 2.10 -4.81
C LEU A 145 33.39 2.54 -5.73
N ASN A 146 34.49 1.79 -5.73
CA ASN A 146 35.49 1.90 -6.77
C ASN A 146 35.10 1.02 -7.98
N PRO A 147 34.72 1.61 -9.13
CA PRO A 147 34.38 0.82 -10.32
C PRO A 147 35.58 0.08 -10.93
N GLN A 148 36.81 0.40 -10.51
CA GLN A 148 38.03 -0.31 -10.92
C GLN A 148 38.35 -1.53 -10.07
N THR A 149 37.67 -1.73 -8.94
CA THR A 149 37.84 -2.93 -8.10
C THR A 149 36.94 -4.04 -8.65
N PRO A 150 37.50 -5.12 -9.23
CA PRO A 150 36.68 -6.20 -9.76
C PRO A 150 36.00 -6.94 -8.61
N VAL A 151 34.68 -7.15 -8.74
CA VAL A 151 33.94 -8.11 -7.92
C VAL A 151 34.06 -9.48 -8.60
N PRO A 152 34.31 -10.57 -7.85
CA PRO A 152 34.30 -11.91 -8.42
C PRO A 152 33.02 -12.18 -9.22
N SER A 153 33.16 -12.73 -10.42
CA SER A 153 32.00 -13.10 -11.24
C SER A 153 31.24 -14.23 -10.56
N ASN A 154 29.96 -14.01 -10.26
CA ASN A 154 29.08 -14.99 -9.66
C ASN A 154 27.94 -15.35 -10.65
N PRO A 155 27.74 -16.63 -10.98
CA PRO A 155 26.68 -17.05 -11.92
C PRO A 155 25.26 -16.75 -11.42
N PHE A 156 25.06 -16.46 -10.14
CA PHE A 156 23.78 -16.09 -9.56
C PHE A 156 23.54 -14.57 -9.48
N HIS A 157 24.50 -13.73 -9.88
CA HIS A 157 24.35 -12.28 -9.80
C HIS A 157 23.74 -11.68 -11.08
N ASP A 158 23.05 -10.55 -10.93
CA ASP A 158 22.43 -9.76 -12.00
C ASP A 158 21.40 -10.52 -12.88
N ARG A 159 20.79 -11.58 -12.34
CA ARG A 159 19.75 -12.38 -13.00
C ARG A 159 18.57 -12.66 -12.08
N LEU A 160 17.51 -13.23 -12.65
CA LEU A 160 16.35 -13.71 -11.90
C LEU A 160 16.68 -15.01 -11.16
N LEU A 161 16.31 -15.09 -9.88
CA LEU A 161 16.56 -16.24 -9.01
C LEU A 161 15.27 -16.81 -8.43
N THR A 162 15.16 -18.13 -8.43
CA THR A 162 14.16 -18.87 -7.63
C THR A 162 14.55 -18.89 -6.15
N ASN A 163 13.69 -19.45 -5.28
CA ASN A 163 14.01 -19.59 -3.85
C ASN A 163 15.27 -20.44 -3.60
N ILE A 164 15.46 -21.49 -4.40
CA ILE A 164 16.60 -22.41 -4.28
C ILE A 164 17.87 -21.69 -4.72
N GLU A 165 17.85 -21.11 -5.92
CA GLU A 165 19.00 -20.39 -6.47
C GLU A 165 19.36 -19.19 -5.58
N PHE A 166 18.36 -18.53 -5.00
CA PHE A 166 18.57 -17.45 -4.04
C PHE A 166 19.24 -17.95 -2.77
N HIS A 167 18.78 -19.07 -2.21
CA HIS A 167 19.42 -19.67 -1.04
C HIS A 167 20.87 -20.06 -1.33
N GLU A 168 21.11 -20.74 -2.46
CA GLU A 168 22.44 -21.13 -2.94
C GLU A 168 23.36 -19.91 -3.12
N ALA A 169 22.86 -18.84 -3.76
CA ALA A 169 23.60 -17.60 -3.95
C ALA A 169 24.02 -16.97 -2.63
N LEU A 170 23.17 -17.05 -1.60
CA LEU A 170 23.50 -16.56 -0.25
C LEU A 170 24.45 -17.48 0.53
N GLN A 171 24.56 -18.77 0.17
CA GLN A 171 25.53 -19.68 0.79
C GLN A 171 26.96 -19.46 0.29
N GLN A 172 27.11 -18.90 -0.90
CA GLN A 172 28.42 -18.64 -1.47
C GLN A 172 29.17 -17.61 -0.63
N GLU A 173 30.45 -17.88 -0.39
CA GLU A 173 31.35 -16.94 0.28
C GLU A 173 31.32 -15.61 -0.47
N ARG A 174 30.98 -14.54 0.26
CA ARG A 174 30.90 -13.19 -0.32
C ARG A 174 32.30 -12.66 -0.59
N PHE A 175 33.28 -13.06 0.21
CA PHE A 175 34.68 -12.72 0.04
C PHE A 175 35.54 -13.97 -0.07
N SER A 176 36.56 -13.93 -0.92
CA SER A 176 37.43 -15.10 -1.11
C SER A 176 38.35 -15.28 0.11
N LYS A 177 38.45 -16.50 0.65
CA LYS A 177 39.42 -16.85 1.71
C LYS A 177 40.88 -16.68 1.31
N ASP A 178 41.19 -16.65 0.00
CA ASP A 178 42.53 -16.39 -0.53
C ASP A 178 42.88 -14.89 -0.59
N SER A 179 41.92 -14.01 -0.26
CA SER A 179 42.16 -12.57 -0.16
C SER A 179 42.90 -12.19 1.12
N GLU A 180 43.41 -10.95 1.19
CA GLU A 180 44.03 -10.45 2.43
C GLU A 180 43.07 -10.65 3.61
N PRO A 181 43.58 -10.98 4.82
CA PRO A 181 42.73 -11.24 5.98
C PRO A 181 41.82 -10.05 6.33
N GLU A 182 42.21 -8.85 5.91
CA GLU A 182 41.47 -7.61 6.05
C GLU A 182 41.32 -6.91 4.69
N ILE A 183 40.10 -6.76 4.20
CA ILE A 183 39.80 -6.13 2.90
C ILE A 183 38.91 -4.91 3.03
N ILE A 184 38.86 -4.09 1.98
CA ILE A 184 37.77 -3.12 1.79
C ILE A 184 36.57 -3.91 1.25
N GLY A 185 35.47 -3.91 2.00
CA GLY A 185 34.27 -4.64 1.60
C GLY A 185 33.61 -4.12 0.32
N ASN A 186 32.58 -4.84 -0.13
CA ASN A 186 31.73 -4.45 -1.26
C ASN A 186 30.33 -4.05 -0.79
N THR A 187 29.55 -3.45 -1.68
CA THR A 187 28.13 -3.21 -1.49
C THR A 187 27.33 -4.35 -2.11
N ARG A 188 26.44 -4.96 -1.33
CA ARG A 188 25.50 -5.98 -1.79
C ARG A 188 24.11 -5.38 -1.90
N ARG A 189 23.36 -5.75 -2.93
CA ARG A 189 21.97 -5.36 -3.14
C ARG A 189 21.14 -6.59 -3.38
N ILE A 190 20.01 -6.67 -2.70
CA ILE A 190 19.07 -7.77 -2.76
C ILE A 190 17.68 -7.18 -2.95
N TYR A 191 16.97 -7.65 -3.97
CA TYR A 191 15.56 -7.36 -4.18
C TYR A 191 14.78 -8.67 -4.18
N ILE A 192 13.66 -8.72 -3.47
CA ILE A 192 12.75 -9.86 -3.46
C ILE A 192 11.34 -9.35 -3.69
N SER A 193 10.75 -9.72 -4.83
CA SER A 193 9.33 -9.50 -5.09
C SER A 193 8.51 -10.53 -4.33
N ASN A 194 7.45 -10.09 -3.67
CA ASN A 194 6.45 -10.95 -3.02
C ASN A 194 7.07 -12.01 -2.09
N PRO A 195 8.02 -11.66 -1.20
CA PRO A 195 8.80 -12.62 -0.42
C PRO A 195 7.88 -13.55 0.39
N ASN A 196 8.34 -14.79 0.54
CA ASN A 196 7.69 -15.86 1.32
C ASN A 196 8.59 -16.33 2.48
N GLY A 197 8.07 -17.23 3.32
CA GLY A 197 8.83 -17.77 4.46
C GLY A 197 10.20 -18.37 4.10
N VAL A 198 10.33 -18.99 2.92
CA VAL A 198 11.60 -19.56 2.42
C VAL A 198 12.63 -18.46 2.17
N SER A 199 12.26 -17.42 1.42
CA SER A 199 13.15 -16.29 1.12
C SER A 199 13.57 -15.52 2.38
N ILE A 200 12.66 -15.35 3.35
CA ILE A 200 12.96 -14.70 4.63
C ILE A 200 13.91 -15.56 5.48
N LEU A 201 13.64 -16.86 5.59
CA LEU A 201 14.50 -17.79 6.33
C LEU A 201 15.90 -17.90 5.69
N ALA A 202 15.99 -17.87 4.37
CA ALA A 202 17.27 -17.86 3.66
C ALA A 202 18.11 -16.62 3.98
N LEU A 203 17.51 -15.42 4.01
CA LEU A 203 18.19 -14.20 4.44
C LEU A 203 18.65 -14.28 5.90
N LEU A 204 17.76 -14.73 6.79
CA LEU A 204 18.02 -14.87 8.22
C LEU A 204 19.24 -15.76 8.48
N ARG A 205 19.27 -16.95 7.87
CA ARG A 205 20.35 -17.94 8.01
C ARG A 205 21.71 -17.47 7.48
N ARG A 206 21.73 -16.46 6.60
CA ARG A 206 22.94 -16.00 5.90
C ARG A 206 23.32 -14.56 6.26
N THR A 207 22.65 -13.97 7.26
CA THR A 207 22.96 -12.61 7.73
C THR A 207 24.23 -12.61 8.59
N PRO A 208 25.25 -11.80 8.26
CA PRO A 208 26.44 -11.61 9.11
C PRO A 208 26.09 -10.93 10.44
N ALA A 209 26.83 -11.24 11.50
CA ALA A 209 26.61 -10.69 12.85
C ALA A 209 26.60 -9.15 12.88
N SER A 210 27.44 -8.51 12.05
CA SER A 210 27.53 -7.06 11.92
C SER A 210 26.26 -6.38 11.36
N GLN A 211 25.37 -7.15 10.73
CA GLN A 211 24.20 -6.65 10.00
C GLN A 211 22.86 -7.06 10.63
N VAL A 212 22.88 -7.95 11.63
CA VAL A 212 21.69 -8.54 12.28
C VAL A 212 20.67 -7.50 12.72
N ASP A 213 21.11 -6.42 13.35
CA ASP A 213 20.22 -5.35 13.86
C ASP A 213 19.37 -4.70 12.74
N GLY A 214 19.95 -4.53 11.54
CA GLY A 214 19.21 -4.04 10.38
C GLY A 214 18.18 -5.06 9.89
N PHE A 215 18.56 -6.33 9.77
CA PHE A 215 17.67 -7.40 9.30
C PHE A 215 16.52 -7.69 10.26
N ARG A 216 16.76 -7.70 11.57
CA ARG A 216 15.70 -7.84 12.59
C ARG A 216 14.60 -6.80 12.41
N LYS A 217 15.01 -5.55 12.19
CA LYS A 217 14.06 -4.45 11.98
C LYS A 217 13.35 -4.53 10.64
N LEU A 218 14.07 -4.89 9.57
CA LEU A 218 13.48 -5.15 8.26
C LEU A 218 12.34 -6.18 8.38
N PHE A 219 12.62 -7.34 9.00
CA PHE A 219 11.64 -8.40 9.17
C PHE A 219 10.49 -7.98 10.09
N ALA A 220 10.79 -7.34 11.23
CA ALA A 220 9.75 -6.88 12.14
C ALA A 220 8.79 -5.87 11.51
N ASN A 221 9.30 -4.97 10.66
CA ASN A 221 8.48 -3.95 10.00
C ASN A 221 7.70 -4.54 8.82
N TYR A 222 8.36 -5.31 7.97
CA TYR A 222 7.75 -5.90 6.78
C TYR A 222 6.69 -6.96 7.15
N LEU A 223 6.96 -7.82 8.13
CA LEU A 223 6.06 -8.92 8.51
C LEU A 223 4.94 -8.49 9.48
N SER A 224 4.85 -7.20 9.81
CA SER A 224 3.74 -6.67 10.62
C SER A 224 2.40 -6.80 9.87
N PRO A 225 1.35 -7.38 10.48
CA PRO A 225 -0.01 -7.38 9.92
C PRO A 225 -0.62 -5.96 9.82
N SER A 226 -0.05 -5.00 10.55
CA SER A 226 -0.45 -3.59 10.55
C SER A 226 0.81 -2.75 10.33
N PRO A 227 1.29 -2.67 9.08
CA PRO A 227 2.55 -2.01 8.78
C PRO A 227 2.41 -0.48 8.97
N VAL A 228 3.47 0.14 9.48
CA VAL A 228 3.52 1.58 9.78
C VAL A 228 4.66 2.20 8.99
N PRO A 229 4.50 3.42 8.43
CA PRO A 229 5.57 4.07 7.71
C PRO A 229 6.75 4.38 8.63
N GLU A 230 7.94 3.99 8.19
CA GLU A 230 9.21 4.25 8.90
C GLU A 230 10.25 4.74 7.89
N LEU A 231 10.93 5.82 8.24
CA LEU A 231 12.00 6.45 7.47
C LEU A 231 12.95 6.98 8.53
N SER A 232 14.13 6.39 8.65
CA SER A 232 15.13 6.81 9.61
C SER A 232 16.51 6.36 9.21
N LEU A 233 17.51 7.11 9.68
CA LEU A 233 18.91 6.74 9.64
C LEU A 233 19.41 6.76 11.08
N ARG A 234 19.98 5.66 11.54
CA ARG A 234 20.55 5.55 12.88
C ARG A 234 21.89 4.84 12.85
N GLU A 235 22.63 5.07 13.92
CA GLU A 235 23.85 4.33 14.20
C GLU A 235 23.50 3.07 14.98
N THR A 236 24.31 2.04 14.80
CA THR A 236 24.21 0.78 15.54
C THR A 236 25.57 0.42 16.11
N ASP A 237 25.57 0.01 17.37
CA ASP A 237 26.73 -0.48 18.12
C ASP A 237 26.51 -1.93 18.57
N TRP A 238 25.51 -2.63 18.00
CA TRP A 238 25.09 -3.98 18.39
C TRP A 238 26.22 -5.00 18.41
N TRP A 239 27.02 -5.05 17.34
CA TRP A 239 28.15 -5.98 17.18
C TRP A 239 29.44 -5.22 16.91
N THR A 240 29.37 -4.34 15.91
CA THR A 240 30.42 -3.39 15.58
C THR A 240 29.77 -2.07 15.20
N PRO A 241 30.45 -0.91 15.40
CA PRO A 241 29.94 0.36 14.95
C PRO A 241 29.57 0.33 13.46
N GLY A 242 28.35 0.73 13.17
CA GLY A 242 27.78 0.77 11.83
C GLY A 242 26.57 1.67 11.76
N PHE A 243 25.83 1.57 10.67
CA PHE A 243 24.59 2.32 10.46
C PHE A 243 23.48 1.41 9.96
N VAL A 244 22.24 1.82 10.21
CA VAL A 244 21.04 1.25 9.62
C VAL A 244 20.19 2.39 9.07
N ILE A 245 19.89 2.31 7.77
CA ILE A 245 18.90 3.13 7.07
C ILE A 245 17.65 2.27 6.90
N GLU A 246 16.53 2.78 7.36
CA GLU A 246 15.24 2.08 7.36
C GLU A 246 14.26 2.86 6.49
N CYS A 247 13.56 2.16 5.59
CA CYS A 247 12.52 2.71 4.74
C CYS A 247 11.41 1.69 4.56
N ASN A 248 10.38 1.76 5.42
CA ASN A 248 9.18 0.94 5.34
C ASN A 248 8.01 1.83 4.90
N LEU A 249 7.48 1.58 3.71
CA LEU A 249 6.42 2.39 3.10
C LEU A 249 5.18 1.52 2.87
N PRO A 250 4.24 1.46 3.84
CA PRO A 250 2.94 0.88 3.60
C PRO A 250 2.08 1.81 2.75
N TYR A 251 1.36 1.23 1.79
CA TYR A 251 0.44 1.94 0.90
C TYR A 251 -0.77 1.09 0.55
N LEU A 252 -1.76 1.71 -0.07
CA LEU A 252 -2.99 1.07 -0.53
C LEU A 252 -3.06 1.11 -2.05
N ALA A 253 -3.42 -0.01 -2.66
CA ALA A 253 -3.61 -0.10 -4.11
C ALA A 253 -4.90 -0.85 -4.44
N ILE A 254 -5.57 -0.41 -5.51
CA ILE A 254 -6.74 -1.09 -6.05
C ILE A 254 -6.24 -2.12 -7.07
N SER A 255 -6.67 -3.37 -6.90
CA SER A 255 -6.41 -4.46 -7.83
C SER A 255 -7.66 -5.32 -7.97
N THR A 256 -7.52 -6.48 -8.59
CA THR A 256 -8.58 -7.45 -8.83
C THR A 256 -8.32 -8.73 -8.03
N GLN A 257 -9.39 -9.46 -7.69
CA GLN A 257 -9.29 -10.67 -6.86
C GLN A 257 -8.35 -11.74 -7.45
N ASP A 258 -8.23 -11.82 -8.78
CA ASP A 258 -7.32 -12.72 -9.49
C ASP A 258 -5.82 -12.39 -9.28
N ARG A 259 -5.51 -11.15 -8.91
CA ARG A 259 -4.14 -10.68 -8.61
C ARG A 259 -3.92 -10.48 -7.12
N SER A 260 -4.77 -11.08 -6.29
CA SER A 260 -4.74 -10.85 -4.86
C SER A 260 -3.61 -11.62 -4.18
N ASP A 261 -2.93 -11.01 -3.20
CA ASP A 261 -1.88 -11.67 -2.41
C ASP A 261 -2.39 -12.96 -1.76
N THR A 262 -1.84 -14.11 -2.14
CA THR A 262 -2.24 -15.43 -1.67
C THR A 262 -1.48 -15.88 -0.43
N ARG A 263 -0.47 -15.12 0.03
CA ARG A 263 0.36 -15.51 1.16
C ARG A 263 -0.42 -15.48 2.47
N ILE A 264 -0.11 -16.46 3.30
CA ILE A 264 -0.75 -16.69 4.60
C ILE A 264 0.30 -16.42 5.68
N LEU A 265 -0.08 -15.65 6.72
CA LEU A 265 0.77 -15.44 7.89
C LEU A 265 0.74 -16.65 8.81
N SER A 266 -0.45 -17.15 9.11
CA SER A 266 -0.68 -18.35 9.92
C SER A 266 -1.95 -19.04 9.48
N LYS A 267 -2.18 -20.29 9.92
CA LYS A 267 -3.15 -21.27 9.36
C LYS A 267 -4.54 -20.74 8.94
N ASN A 268 -5.03 -19.61 9.49
CA ASN A 268 -6.30 -18.97 9.13
C ASN A 268 -6.22 -17.45 8.87
N LYS A 269 -5.03 -16.87 8.71
CA LYS A 269 -4.83 -15.42 8.62
C LYS A 269 -4.02 -15.04 7.39
N ASN A 270 -4.62 -14.22 6.52
CA ASN A 270 -3.93 -13.62 5.38
C ASN A 270 -2.74 -12.79 5.87
N PHE A 271 -1.66 -12.78 5.09
CA PHE A 271 -0.49 -11.96 5.40
C PHE A 271 -0.80 -10.47 5.35
N ARG A 272 -1.46 -10.03 4.28
CA ARG A 272 -1.96 -8.65 4.13
C ARG A 272 -3.46 -8.55 4.25
N ALA A 273 -3.91 -7.41 4.77
CA ALA A 273 -5.32 -7.05 4.77
C ALA A 273 -5.78 -6.73 3.35
N ARG A 274 -6.99 -7.21 3.03
CA ARG A 274 -7.64 -7.08 1.73
C ARG A 274 -9.10 -6.76 1.97
N ASP A 275 -9.59 -5.69 1.38
CA ASP A 275 -11.00 -5.29 1.47
C ASP A 275 -11.63 -5.40 0.10
N ASP A 276 -12.70 -6.20 -0.02
CA ASP A 276 -13.54 -6.17 -1.22
C ASP A 276 -14.13 -4.75 -1.38
N ILE A 277 -13.97 -4.19 -2.57
CA ILE A 277 -14.48 -2.87 -2.93
C ILE A 277 -15.35 -2.90 -4.19
N ALA A 278 -15.76 -4.08 -4.66
CA ALA A 278 -16.65 -4.23 -5.81
C ALA A 278 -17.98 -3.51 -5.59
N PHE A 279 -18.43 -3.39 -4.33
CA PHE A 279 -19.62 -2.63 -3.94
C PHE A 279 -19.57 -1.13 -4.34
N LEU A 280 -18.37 -0.57 -4.57
CA LEU A 280 -18.20 0.80 -5.04
C LEU A 280 -18.54 0.96 -6.54
N ASN A 281 -18.60 -0.14 -7.30
CA ASN A 281 -18.96 -0.12 -8.72
C ASN A 281 -20.48 0.02 -8.90
N LEU A 282 -20.98 1.23 -8.71
CA LEU A 282 -22.38 1.55 -8.96
C LEU A 282 -22.60 1.70 -10.48
N LYS A 283 -23.43 0.83 -11.08
CA LYS A 283 -23.72 0.87 -12.53
C LYS A 283 -24.79 1.94 -12.82
N SER A 284 -24.37 3.05 -13.44
CA SER A 284 -25.31 4.06 -13.96
C SER A 284 -26.08 3.53 -15.17
N SER A 285 -27.40 3.76 -15.21
CA SER A 285 -28.28 3.39 -16.33
C SER A 285 -28.22 4.38 -17.51
N THR A 286 -27.53 5.51 -17.36
CA THR A 286 -27.56 6.65 -18.31
C THR A 286 -26.24 6.88 -19.06
N THR A 287 -25.13 6.25 -18.67
CA THR A 287 -23.84 6.41 -19.34
C THR A 287 -23.63 5.41 -20.49
N PRO A 288 -23.25 5.86 -21.70
CA PRO A 288 -22.86 4.98 -22.80
C PRO A 288 -21.73 4.02 -22.41
N ARG A 289 -21.80 2.77 -22.87
CA ARG A 289 -20.85 1.67 -22.56
C ARG A 289 -19.37 2.04 -22.77
N ASP A 290 -19.09 2.90 -23.74
CA ASP A 290 -17.72 3.27 -24.13
C ASP A 290 -17.08 4.30 -23.17
N GLN A 291 -17.88 5.03 -22.38
CA GLN A 291 -17.38 5.96 -21.34
C GLN A 291 -17.31 5.31 -19.95
N GLN A 292 -17.98 4.17 -19.73
CA GLN A 292 -17.93 3.42 -18.46
C GLN A 292 -16.59 2.68 -18.25
N GLN A 293 -15.85 2.34 -19.31
CA GLN A 293 -14.69 1.47 -19.18
C GLN A 293 -13.47 2.12 -18.51
N SER A 294 -13.28 3.45 -18.57
CA SER A 294 -12.09 4.08 -17.95
C SER A 294 -12.32 4.54 -16.50
N SER A 295 -13.57 4.85 -16.11
CA SER A 295 -13.91 5.43 -14.79
C SER A 295 -14.49 4.42 -13.78
N CYS A 296 -14.96 3.25 -14.22
CA CYS A 296 -15.54 2.25 -13.33
C CYS A 296 -14.51 1.42 -12.56
N ILE A 297 -14.88 1.05 -11.33
CA ILE A 297 -14.17 0.09 -10.49
C ILE A 297 -14.41 -1.32 -11.07
N PRO A 298 -13.39 -2.20 -11.15
CA PRO A 298 -13.58 -3.57 -11.61
C PRO A 298 -14.66 -4.32 -10.82
N ASP A 299 -15.40 -5.22 -11.47
CA ASP A 299 -16.47 -6.01 -10.82
C ASP A 299 -15.92 -6.96 -9.72
N ASN A 300 -14.61 -7.26 -9.73
CA ASN A 300 -13.90 -8.06 -8.72
C ASN A 300 -12.82 -7.25 -7.99
N ALA A 301 -13.04 -5.94 -7.82
CA ALA A 301 -12.04 -5.04 -7.25
C ALA A 301 -11.82 -5.26 -5.75
N VAL A 302 -10.54 -5.19 -5.37
CA VAL A 302 -10.07 -5.34 -4.00
C VAL A 302 -9.13 -4.19 -3.69
N LEU A 303 -9.28 -3.59 -2.50
CA LEU A 303 -8.31 -2.68 -1.93
C LEU A 303 -7.32 -3.47 -1.09
N HIS A 304 -6.04 -3.36 -1.43
CA HIS A 304 -4.98 -4.12 -0.81
C HIS A 304 -4.05 -3.25 0.00
N VAL A 305 -3.63 -3.76 1.16
CA VAL A 305 -2.46 -3.24 1.87
C VAL A 305 -1.21 -3.85 1.25
N ALA A 306 -0.27 -2.98 0.88
CA ALA A 306 1.02 -3.32 0.31
C ALA A 306 2.13 -2.65 1.12
N VAL A 307 3.34 -3.23 1.09
CA VAL A 307 4.51 -2.66 1.74
C VAL A 307 5.72 -2.75 0.82
N PHE A 308 6.39 -1.61 0.64
CA PHE A 308 7.76 -1.54 0.15
C PHE A 308 8.70 -1.35 1.34
N SER A 309 9.52 -2.34 1.66
CA SER A 309 10.42 -2.30 2.81
C SER A 309 11.88 -2.45 2.36
N LEU A 310 12.62 -1.35 2.48
CA LEU A 310 14.02 -1.23 2.13
C LEU A 310 14.85 -0.99 3.40
N MET A 311 15.93 -1.74 3.54
CA MET A 311 16.91 -1.57 4.60
C MET A 311 18.30 -1.50 3.99
N ILE A 312 19.11 -0.55 4.46
CA ILE A 312 20.54 -0.48 4.13
C ILE A 312 21.34 -0.48 5.42
N THR A 313 22.19 -1.48 5.61
CA THR A 313 23.04 -1.62 6.79
C THR A 313 24.49 -1.84 6.40
N GLY A 314 25.43 -1.36 7.21
CA GLY A 314 26.85 -1.52 6.92
C GLY A 314 27.75 -0.89 7.97
N ARG A 315 29.04 -1.22 7.88
CA ARG A 315 30.09 -0.64 8.75
C ARG A 315 30.70 0.62 8.16
N SER A 316 30.61 0.77 6.84
CA SER A 316 31.09 1.95 6.12
C SER A 316 30.29 2.18 4.85
N GLU A 317 30.48 3.33 4.24
CA GLU A 317 29.90 3.65 2.94
C GLU A 317 30.31 2.65 1.85
N GLN A 318 31.50 2.03 1.95
CA GLN A 318 32.04 1.05 1.00
C GLN A 318 31.60 -0.39 1.28
N TYR A 319 31.30 -0.70 2.54
CA TYR A 319 30.82 -2.01 2.96
C TYR A 319 29.40 -1.90 3.54
N SER A 320 28.42 -2.18 2.67
CA SER A 320 27.02 -2.15 3.02
C SER A 320 26.23 -3.27 2.32
N THR A 321 25.04 -3.56 2.84
CA THR A 321 24.06 -4.45 2.25
C THR A 321 22.74 -3.71 2.20
N THR A 322 22.14 -3.68 1.02
CA THR A 322 20.78 -3.18 0.79
C THR A 322 19.86 -4.36 0.54
N VAL A 323 18.74 -4.43 1.24
CA VAL A 323 17.70 -5.44 1.03
C VAL A 323 16.36 -4.75 0.85
N CYS A 324 15.65 -5.10 -0.22
CA CYS A 324 14.33 -4.62 -0.57
C CYS A 324 13.34 -5.79 -0.61
N LEU A 325 12.31 -5.73 0.21
CA LEU A 325 11.17 -6.63 0.24
C LEU A 325 9.96 -5.86 -0.29
N ASP A 326 9.43 -6.27 -1.45
CA ASP A 326 8.39 -5.50 -2.16
C ASP A 326 7.13 -6.33 -2.40
N ASP A 327 5.97 -5.76 -2.07
CA ASP A 327 4.65 -6.33 -2.35
C ASP A 327 4.18 -5.87 -3.75
N GLU A 328 4.47 -6.68 -4.75
CA GLU A 328 4.35 -6.40 -6.18
C GLU A 328 3.16 -7.14 -6.85
N PHE A 329 2.02 -7.20 -6.17
CA PHE A 329 0.82 -7.91 -6.70
C PHE A 329 -0.07 -7.03 -7.60
N PHE A 330 0.23 -5.73 -7.67
CA PHE A 330 -0.66 -4.71 -8.27
C PHE A 330 -0.28 -4.36 -9.69
N ASP A 331 1.02 -4.43 -10.00
CA ASP A 331 1.53 -3.98 -11.28
C ASP A 331 1.21 -4.95 -12.40
N GLN A 332 1.03 -4.38 -13.59
CA GLN A 332 1.01 -5.17 -14.83
C GLN A 332 2.41 -5.59 -15.25
N GLU A 333 3.42 -4.78 -14.90
CA GLU A 333 4.81 -4.98 -15.26
C GLU A 333 5.65 -5.25 -14.02
N SER A 334 6.42 -6.33 -14.05
CA SER A 334 7.34 -6.72 -13.00
C SER A 334 8.60 -5.84 -13.06
N ARG A 335 9.08 -5.36 -11.90
CA ARG A 335 10.38 -4.72 -11.68
C ARG A 335 11.53 -5.65 -12.01
N LEU A 336 11.29 -6.95 -11.84
CA LEU A 336 12.22 -7.99 -12.24
C LEU A 336 11.98 -8.37 -13.70
N MET A 337 12.89 -7.92 -14.56
CA MET A 337 12.84 -8.25 -15.98
C MET A 337 13.21 -9.71 -16.25
N SER A 338 12.51 -10.34 -17.18
CA SER A 338 12.92 -11.64 -17.73
C SER A 338 14.21 -11.51 -18.54
N GLU A 339 14.91 -12.61 -18.81
CA GLU A 339 16.11 -12.57 -19.65
C GLU A 339 15.78 -12.11 -21.08
N GLU A 340 14.59 -12.46 -21.59
CA GLU A 340 14.10 -11.99 -22.89
C GLU A 340 13.87 -10.47 -22.91
N GLU A 341 13.28 -9.92 -21.85
CA GLU A 341 13.07 -8.48 -21.69
C GLU A 341 14.41 -7.73 -21.62
N VAL A 342 15.37 -8.25 -20.87
CA VAL A 342 16.72 -7.67 -20.75
C VAL A 342 17.41 -7.60 -22.12
N LEU A 343 17.31 -8.67 -22.92
CA LEU A 343 17.84 -8.69 -24.28
C LEU A 343 17.14 -7.67 -25.18
N SER A 344 15.83 -7.49 -25.02
CA SER A 344 15.04 -6.55 -25.84
C SER A 344 15.36 -5.07 -25.54
N VAL A 345 15.58 -4.73 -24.27
CA VAL A 345 15.82 -3.35 -23.80
C VAL A 345 17.31 -2.99 -23.85
N GLY A 346 18.19 -3.96 -24.13
CA GLY A 346 19.64 -3.74 -24.25
C GLY A 346 20.37 -3.61 -22.92
N GLY A 347 19.78 -4.14 -21.84
CA GLY A 347 20.37 -4.15 -20.51
C GLY A 347 19.34 -4.26 -19.39
N ARG A 348 19.79 -4.75 -18.23
CA ARG A 348 18.96 -4.85 -17.03
C ARG A 348 19.03 -3.55 -16.20
N GLU A 349 17.89 -3.07 -15.71
CA GLU A 349 17.79 -1.99 -14.74
C GLU A 349 17.92 -2.52 -13.31
N ASP A 350 18.36 -1.68 -12.37
CA ASP A 350 18.33 -2.02 -10.95
C ASP A 350 16.86 -2.06 -10.47
N PRO A 351 16.33 -3.19 -9.97
CA PRO A 351 14.90 -3.34 -9.66
C PRO A 351 14.42 -2.49 -8.47
N ILE A 352 15.33 -1.98 -7.64
CA ILE A 352 15.00 -1.13 -6.48
C ILE A 352 14.85 0.33 -6.92
N THR A 353 15.71 0.77 -7.84
CA THR A 353 15.79 2.17 -8.30
C THR A 353 15.22 2.43 -9.69
N LEU A 354 14.90 1.37 -10.43
CA LEU A 354 14.38 1.35 -11.80
C LEU A 354 15.20 2.23 -12.75
N GLN A 355 16.53 2.18 -12.60
CA GLN A 355 17.47 2.98 -13.38
C GLN A 355 18.74 2.19 -13.72
N PRO A 356 19.23 2.25 -14.98
CA PRO A 356 20.38 1.48 -15.42
C PRO A 356 21.72 2.01 -14.89
N GLU A 357 21.84 3.33 -14.70
CA GLU A 357 23.08 3.97 -14.22
C GLU A 357 23.43 3.60 -12.78
N PHE A 358 22.45 3.12 -12.01
CA PHE A 358 22.59 2.79 -10.61
C PHE A 358 23.25 1.45 -10.36
N LYS A 359 23.49 0.62 -11.39
CA LYS A 359 24.37 -0.55 -11.28
C LYS A 359 25.79 -0.20 -10.80
N ARG A 360 26.20 1.06 -10.90
CA ARG A 360 27.43 1.54 -10.24
C ARG A 360 27.17 1.81 -8.77
N ALA A 361 28.14 1.49 -7.93
CA ALA A 361 28.04 1.78 -6.50
C ALA A 361 27.93 3.30 -6.25
N ARG A 362 27.01 3.66 -5.36
CA ARG A 362 26.76 5.01 -4.84
C ARG A 362 26.76 4.97 -3.33
N SER A 363 26.81 6.14 -2.69
CA SER A 363 26.63 6.24 -1.25
C SER A 363 25.28 5.60 -0.85
N PRO A 364 25.21 4.84 0.26
CA PRO A 364 23.95 4.27 0.77
C PRO A 364 22.81 5.28 0.87
N ARG A 365 23.14 6.51 1.29
CA ARG A 365 22.19 7.61 1.44
C ARG A 365 21.64 8.09 0.09
N ALA A 366 22.49 8.24 -0.93
CA ALA A 366 22.02 8.62 -2.27
C ALA A 366 21.20 7.51 -2.93
N TYR A 367 21.57 6.25 -2.70
CA TYR A 367 20.82 5.09 -3.19
C TYR A 367 19.40 5.05 -2.59
N LEU A 368 19.27 5.26 -1.27
CA LEU A 368 17.98 5.37 -0.60
C LEU A 368 17.10 6.46 -1.23
N LEU A 369 17.63 7.67 -1.44
CA LEU A 369 16.83 8.79 -1.94
C LEU A 369 16.25 8.51 -3.33
N VAL A 370 16.97 7.78 -4.17
CA VAL A 370 16.50 7.44 -5.51
C VAL A 370 15.47 6.32 -5.46
N ALA A 371 15.67 5.32 -4.61
CA ALA A 371 14.65 4.28 -4.36
C ALA A 371 13.35 4.91 -3.81
N LEU A 372 13.48 5.83 -2.85
CA LEU A 372 12.36 6.54 -2.24
C LEU A 372 11.63 7.45 -3.23
N ASP A 373 12.35 8.19 -4.08
CA ASP A 373 11.81 8.99 -5.18
C ASP A 373 10.90 8.14 -6.07
N ARG A 374 11.39 6.99 -6.54
CA ARG A 374 10.64 6.08 -7.43
C ARG A 374 9.47 5.40 -6.75
N GLN A 375 9.63 4.99 -5.49
CA GLN A 375 8.52 4.37 -4.78
C GLN A 375 7.43 5.38 -4.43
N LEU A 376 7.78 6.60 -4.04
CA LEU A 376 6.78 7.63 -3.73
C LEU A 376 6.02 8.11 -4.97
N GLU A 377 6.68 8.19 -6.14
CA GLU A 377 6.01 8.42 -7.42
C GLU A 377 4.85 7.43 -7.60
N ARG A 378 5.14 6.13 -7.48
CA ARG A 378 4.14 5.06 -7.60
C ARG A 378 3.06 5.12 -6.53
N ILE A 379 3.43 5.35 -5.27
CA ILE A 379 2.45 5.42 -4.18
C ILE A 379 1.48 6.58 -4.39
N VAL A 380 1.97 7.75 -4.83
CA VAL A 380 1.11 8.88 -5.17
C VAL A 380 0.14 8.51 -6.28
N ASP A 381 0.59 7.80 -7.32
CA ASP A 381 -0.27 7.36 -8.42
C ASP A 381 -1.37 6.39 -7.94
N TYR A 382 -1.03 5.39 -7.11
CA TYR A 382 -2.04 4.47 -6.57
C TYR A 382 -3.06 5.18 -5.67
N HIS A 383 -2.59 6.05 -4.77
CA HIS A 383 -3.46 6.77 -3.85
C HIS A 383 -4.33 7.80 -4.60
N GLY A 384 -3.78 8.47 -5.61
CA GLY A 384 -4.52 9.36 -6.50
C GLY A 384 -5.60 8.62 -7.28
N ASN A 385 -5.28 7.44 -7.82
CA ASN A 385 -6.27 6.58 -8.48
C ASN A 385 -7.39 6.21 -7.50
N ALA A 386 -7.06 5.74 -6.29
CA ALA A 386 -8.05 5.39 -5.27
C ALA A 386 -8.97 6.56 -4.90
N LEU A 387 -8.41 7.77 -4.75
CA LEU A 387 -9.18 8.99 -4.51
C LEU A 387 -10.18 9.26 -5.64
N GLU A 388 -9.75 9.21 -6.90
CA GLU A 388 -10.63 9.42 -8.06
C GLU A 388 -11.73 8.35 -8.15
N ARG A 389 -11.41 7.08 -7.86
CA ARG A 389 -12.41 5.99 -7.82
C ARG A 389 -13.48 6.22 -6.75
N LEU A 390 -13.08 6.64 -5.55
CA LEU A 390 -14.02 6.95 -4.48
C LEU A 390 -14.90 8.17 -4.81
N LYS A 391 -14.31 9.20 -5.39
CA LYS A 391 -15.03 10.39 -5.84
C LYS A 391 -16.10 10.04 -6.88
N ASN A 392 -15.72 9.30 -7.92
CA ASN A 392 -16.66 8.84 -8.95
C ASN A 392 -17.78 7.97 -8.35
N SER A 393 -17.46 7.12 -7.37
CA SER A 393 -18.46 6.29 -6.69
C SER A 393 -19.50 7.12 -5.94
N ILE A 394 -19.08 8.17 -5.20
CA ILE A 394 -20.01 9.12 -4.56
C ILE A 394 -20.85 9.86 -5.59
N GLU A 395 -20.25 10.37 -6.66
CA GLU A 395 -20.97 11.11 -7.70
C GLU A 395 -22.06 10.25 -8.34
N ILE A 396 -21.75 9.00 -8.66
CA ILE A 396 -22.74 8.05 -9.18
C ILE A 396 -23.84 7.79 -8.14
N TYR A 397 -23.47 7.58 -6.87
CA TYR A 397 -24.44 7.39 -5.79
C TYR A 397 -25.44 8.55 -5.70
N VAL A 398 -24.95 9.79 -5.78
CA VAL A 398 -25.78 11.01 -5.74
C VAL A 398 -26.66 11.14 -6.98
N SER A 399 -26.15 10.73 -8.15
CA SER A 399 -26.87 10.82 -9.43
C SER A 399 -27.95 9.75 -9.61
N CYS A 400 -27.87 8.64 -8.88
CA CYS A 400 -28.91 7.62 -8.87
C CYS A 400 -30.19 8.19 -8.26
N ASP A 401 -31.12 8.60 -9.12
CA ASP A 401 -32.40 9.17 -8.70
C ASP A 401 -33.23 8.14 -7.92
N MET A 402 -33.29 8.31 -6.59
CA MET A 402 -33.86 7.34 -5.65
C MET A 402 -35.35 7.06 -5.88
N THR A 403 -36.08 7.99 -6.54
CA THR A 403 -37.50 7.83 -6.86
C THR A 403 -37.79 6.81 -7.96
N ALA A 404 -36.76 6.33 -8.68
CA ALA A 404 -36.89 5.35 -9.76
C ALA A 404 -36.09 4.05 -9.49
N ILE A 405 -35.62 3.85 -8.25
CA ILE A 405 -34.80 2.68 -7.90
C ILE A 405 -35.71 1.44 -7.75
N PRO A 406 -35.53 0.38 -8.57
CA PRO A 406 -36.21 -0.90 -8.37
C PRO A 406 -35.86 -1.50 -7.01
N GLU A 407 -36.79 -2.22 -6.37
CA GLU A 407 -36.58 -2.84 -5.05
C GLU A 407 -35.24 -3.63 -4.92
N ASP A 408 -34.78 -4.24 -6.02
CA ASP A 408 -33.50 -4.98 -6.10
C ASP A 408 -32.23 -4.13 -5.89
N ARG A 409 -32.28 -2.81 -6.07
CA ARG A 409 -31.12 -1.91 -5.91
C ARG A 409 -31.00 -1.32 -4.50
N SER A 410 -32.04 -1.42 -3.68
CA SER A 410 -32.05 -1.00 -2.28
C SER A 410 -30.93 -1.63 -1.42
N PRO A 411 -30.70 -2.97 -1.44
CA PRO A 411 -29.66 -3.59 -0.61
C PRO A 411 -28.24 -3.16 -0.97
N VAL A 412 -27.96 -2.96 -2.27
CA VAL A 412 -26.63 -2.51 -2.76
C VAL A 412 -26.32 -1.09 -2.26
N MET A 413 -27.31 -0.19 -2.27
CA MET A 413 -27.14 1.18 -1.79
C MET A 413 -26.98 1.24 -0.26
N ASP A 414 -27.64 0.33 0.47
CA ASP A 414 -27.47 0.18 1.91
C ASP A 414 -26.08 -0.35 2.29
N GLU A 415 -25.58 -1.33 1.53
CA GLU A 415 -24.24 -1.85 1.70
C GLU A 415 -23.19 -0.77 1.42
N TRP A 416 -23.37 -0.01 0.33
CA TRP A 416 -22.49 1.11 -0.02
C TRP A 416 -22.38 2.13 1.12
N ILE A 417 -23.51 2.59 1.69
CA ILE A 417 -23.49 3.57 2.79
C ILE A 417 -22.78 3.05 4.04
N LYS A 418 -22.85 1.74 4.30
CA LYS A 418 -22.20 1.14 5.47
C LYS A 418 -20.70 0.98 5.27
N ARG A 419 -20.27 0.51 4.09
CA ARG A 419 -18.88 0.12 3.82
C ARG A 419 -18.02 1.27 3.31
N PHE A 420 -18.59 2.22 2.56
CA PHE A 420 -17.87 3.38 2.00
C PHE A 420 -17.01 4.13 3.04
N PRO A 421 -17.54 4.57 4.21
CA PRO A 421 -16.74 5.31 5.19
C PRO A 421 -15.59 4.48 5.79
N LEU A 422 -15.71 3.14 5.83
CA LEU A 422 -14.64 2.27 6.31
C LEU A 422 -13.44 2.29 5.37
N ILE A 423 -13.70 2.21 4.06
CA ILE A 423 -12.68 2.27 3.02
C ILE A 423 -12.03 3.66 2.97
N LEU A 424 -12.84 4.72 3.02
CA LEU A 424 -12.34 6.10 3.04
C LEU A 424 -11.44 6.35 4.25
N ASN A 425 -11.85 5.93 5.45
CA ASN A 425 -11.05 6.13 6.67
C ASN A 425 -9.71 5.39 6.61
N LYS A 426 -9.68 4.18 6.02
CA LYS A 426 -8.42 3.45 5.80
C LYS A 426 -7.47 4.23 4.90
N LEU A 427 -7.96 4.75 3.76
CA LEU A 427 -7.17 5.56 2.84
C LEU A 427 -6.64 6.85 3.49
N VAL A 428 -7.49 7.56 4.24
CA VAL A 428 -7.08 8.75 5.01
C VAL A 428 -5.98 8.39 6.00
N GLN A 429 -6.13 7.30 6.75
CA GLN A 429 -5.15 6.89 7.75
C GLN A 429 -3.79 6.55 7.12
N PHE A 430 -3.76 5.72 6.08
CA PHE A 430 -2.52 5.33 5.41
C PHE A 430 -1.83 6.53 4.77
N ASN A 431 -2.58 7.33 4.00
CA ASN A 431 -2.03 8.47 3.28
C ASN A 431 -1.53 9.57 4.23
N SER A 432 -2.29 9.90 5.28
CA SER A 432 -1.85 10.88 6.29
C SER A 432 -0.63 10.42 7.09
N SER A 433 -0.58 9.13 7.47
CA SER A 433 0.56 8.58 8.22
C SER A 433 1.83 8.60 7.37
N LEU A 434 1.73 8.20 6.11
CA LEU A 434 2.85 8.22 5.17
C LEU A 434 3.33 9.65 4.91
N SER A 435 2.41 10.58 4.59
CA SER A 435 2.73 11.98 4.35
C SER A 435 3.44 12.62 5.55
N LYS A 436 2.95 12.36 6.78
CA LYS A 436 3.58 12.84 8.02
C LYS A 436 5.00 12.30 8.18
N LYS A 437 5.22 10.99 7.97
CA LYS A 437 6.54 10.38 8.14
C LYS A 437 7.54 10.88 7.09
N VAL A 438 7.13 11.02 5.82
CA VAL A 438 7.96 11.63 4.77
C VAL A 438 8.27 13.09 5.10
N SER A 439 7.29 13.84 5.60
CA SER A 439 7.49 15.24 6.01
C SER A 439 8.49 15.34 7.16
N HIS A 440 8.38 14.51 8.19
CA HIS A 440 9.34 14.43 9.30
C HIS A 440 10.73 14.10 8.78
N PHE A 441 10.88 13.08 7.93
CA PHE A 441 12.16 12.74 7.31
C PHE A 441 12.81 13.93 6.58
N LEU A 442 12.02 14.68 5.80
CA LEU A 442 12.53 15.85 5.08
C LEU A 442 12.89 17.02 6.00
N THR A 443 12.18 17.21 7.11
CA THR A 443 12.32 18.38 7.98
C THR A 443 13.30 18.17 9.12
N ASP A 444 13.29 17.00 9.74
CA ASP A 444 14.02 16.70 10.97
C ASP A 444 15.29 15.87 10.69
N ASP A 445 15.23 14.87 9.79
CA ASP A 445 16.39 14.02 9.50
C ASP A 445 17.30 14.64 8.44
N VAL A 446 16.75 14.87 7.24
CA VAL A 446 17.49 15.44 6.11
C VAL A 446 17.67 16.95 6.25
N MET A 447 16.75 17.62 6.97
CA MET A 447 16.68 19.07 7.15
C MET A 447 16.82 19.81 5.81
N VAL A 448 15.90 19.56 4.88
CA VAL A 448 15.91 20.16 3.54
C VAL A 448 15.63 21.66 3.65
N GLY A 449 16.61 22.47 3.24
CA GLY A 449 16.50 23.93 3.26
C GLY A 449 15.54 24.49 2.21
N SER A 450 15.35 25.81 2.25
CA SER A 450 14.54 26.52 1.24
C SER A 450 15.12 26.44 -0.17
N ASP A 451 16.44 26.29 -0.26
CA ASP A 451 17.23 26.04 -1.48
C ASP A 451 17.16 24.58 -1.96
N GLU A 452 16.42 23.72 -1.25
CA GLU A 452 16.21 22.29 -1.54
C GLU A 452 17.47 21.43 -1.37
N VAL A 453 18.39 21.91 -0.55
CA VAL A 453 19.66 21.25 -0.23
C VAL A 453 19.57 20.59 1.16
N PRO A 454 20.19 19.41 1.40
CA PRO A 454 20.15 18.75 2.70
C PRO A 454 21.13 19.40 3.69
N TYR A 455 20.66 19.79 4.89
CA TYR A 455 21.49 20.35 5.96
C TYR A 455 21.65 19.42 7.17
N GLY A 456 20.92 18.31 7.19
CA GLY A 456 20.99 17.33 8.27
C GLY A 456 22.44 16.85 8.48
N PRO A 457 22.93 16.70 9.73
CA PRO A 457 24.35 16.40 9.98
C PRO A 457 24.85 15.17 9.22
N LEU A 458 24.01 14.12 9.15
CA LEU A 458 24.30 12.87 8.44
C LEU A 458 23.97 12.93 6.94
N TRP A 459 23.38 14.01 6.44
CA TRP A 459 22.88 14.15 5.06
C TRP A 459 23.60 15.23 4.24
N GLN A 460 24.19 16.25 4.88
CA GLN A 460 24.92 17.37 4.26
C GLN A 460 26.05 16.95 3.31
N GLY A 461 26.61 15.73 3.45
CA GLY A 461 27.58 15.22 2.47
C GLY A 461 27.01 15.05 1.06
N LEU A 462 25.69 14.93 0.92
CA LEU A 462 25.01 14.75 -0.37
C LEU A 462 24.86 16.04 -1.18
N GLN A 463 25.23 17.20 -0.64
CA GLN A 463 25.19 18.47 -1.38
C GLN A 463 26.08 18.46 -2.64
N ALA A 464 27.13 17.63 -2.65
CA ALA A 464 27.99 17.43 -3.81
C ALA A 464 27.40 16.45 -4.85
N GLU A 465 26.34 15.72 -4.51
CA GLU A 465 25.73 14.69 -5.35
C GLU A 465 24.47 15.22 -6.07
N LEU A 466 24.62 15.71 -7.30
CA LEU A 466 23.52 16.28 -8.09
C LEU A 466 22.31 15.33 -8.22
N GLY A 467 22.56 14.02 -8.34
CA GLY A 467 21.51 13.01 -8.41
C GLY A 467 20.68 12.92 -7.13
N ALA A 468 21.33 13.02 -5.96
CA ALA A 468 20.65 13.00 -4.67
C ALA A 468 19.77 14.25 -4.48
N ILE A 469 20.26 15.43 -4.90
CA ILE A 469 19.48 16.68 -4.86
C ILE A 469 18.24 16.59 -5.77
N LYS A 470 18.39 16.02 -6.97
CA LYS A 470 17.26 15.81 -7.89
C LYS A 470 16.18 14.94 -7.24
N SER A 471 16.56 13.83 -6.62
CA SER A 471 15.61 12.95 -5.92
C SER A 471 15.00 13.60 -4.68
N LEU A 472 15.75 14.39 -3.90
CA LEU A 472 15.18 15.15 -2.77
C LEU A 472 14.10 16.14 -3.20
N ARG A 473 14.30 16.85 -4.30
CA ARG A 473 13.29 17.75 -4.88
C ARG A 473 12.04 16.98 -5.29
N ALA A 474 12.21 15.81 -5.93
CA ALA A 474 11.09 14.95 -6.31
C ALA A 474 10.32 14.42 -5.09
N ILE A 475 11.02 13.92 -4.07
CA ILE A 475 10.43 13.47 -2.79
C ILE A 475 9.63 14.59 -2.13
N LYS A 476 10.15 15.82 -2.08
CA LYS A 476 9.45 16.99 -1.53
C LYS A 476 8.15 17.29 -2.31
N ARG A 477 8.19 17.14 -3.64
CA ARG A 477 7.01 17.27 -4.50
C ARG A 477 5.98 16.18 -4.19
N TYR A 478 6.39 14.91 -4.12
CA TYR A 478 5.47 13.82 -3.80
C TYR A 478 4.89 13.94 -2.39
N CYS A 479 5.66 14.39 -1.41
CA CYS A 479 5.16 14.70 -0.07
C CYS A 479 4.03 15.75 -0.12
N SER A 480 4.15 16.75 -0.99
CA SER A 480 3.10 17.75 -1.21
C SER A 480 1.87 17.15 -1.88
N GLN A 481 2.06 16.33 -2.92
CA GLN A 481 0.95 15.63 -3.59
C GLN A 481 0.21 14.67 -2.65
N LEU A 482 0.91 13.96 -1.75
CA LEU A 482 0.28 13.15 -0.71
C LEU A 482 -0.59 14.01 0.24
N ARG A 483 -0.17 15.24 0.57
CA ARG A 483 -1.01 16.18 1.35
C ARG A 483 -2.23 16.65 0.57
N ASP A 484 -2.09 16.91 -0.72
CA ASP A 484 -3.20 17.30 -1.59
C ASP A 484 -4.23 16.16 -1.71
N ILE A 485 -3.76 14.92 -1.90
CA ILE A 485 -4.60 13.71 -1.85
C ILE A 485 -5.32 13.61 -0.51
N ASN A 486 -4.61 13.84 0.60
CA ASN A 486 -5.23 13.79 1.93
C ASN A 486 -6.35 14.82 2.06
N THR A 487 -6.14 16.04 1.56
CA THR A 487 -7.14 17.10 1.54
C THR A 487 -8.35 16.70 0.69
N GLY A 488 -8.12 16.08 -0.47
CA GLY A 488 -9.18 15.51 -1.30
C GLY A 488 -10.00 14.42 -0.59
N LEU A 489 -9.34 13.50 0.13
CA LEU A 489 -10.01 12.46 0.91
C LEU A 489 -10.84 13.04 2.07
N GLU A 490 -10.35 14.09 2.74
CA GLU A 490 -11.09 14.79 3.79
C GLU A 490 -12.33 15.50 3.22
N HIS A 491 -12.23 16.15 2.04
CA HIS A 491 -13.40 16.69 1.36
C HIS A 491 -14.43 15.61 0.96
N LEU A 492 -13.97 14.42 0.54
CA LEU A 492 -14.89 13.31 0.29
C LEU A 492 -15.61 12.84 1.56
N ARG A 493 -14.96 12.95 2.73
CA ARG A 493 -15.60 12.64 4.02
C ARG A 493 -16.74 13.61 4.31
N GLU A 494 -16.52 14.89 4.05
CA GLU A 494 -17.57 15.92 4.19
C GLU A 494 -18.72 15.69 3.21
N ALA A 495 -18.41 15.42 1.94
CA ALA A 495 -19.40 15.11 0.92
C ALA A 495 -20.24 13.87 1.27
N PHE A 496 -19.60 12.82 1.82
CA PHE A 496 -20.32 11.63 2.29
C PHE A 496 -21.30 11.94 3.43
N GLU A 497 -20.91 12.78 4.40
CA GLU A 497 -21.81 13.20 5.48
C GLU A 497 -22.99 14.03 4.97
N ASP A 498 -22.83 14.80 3.89
CA ASP A 498 -23.94 15.48 3.20
C ASP A 498 -24.91 14.48 2.57
N VAL A 499 -24.38 13.47 1.87
CA VAL A 499 -25.19 12.37 1.30
C VAL A 499 -25.98 11.65 2.38
N ARG A 500 -25.33 11.33 3.50
CA ARG A 500 -25.96 10.65 4.64
C ARG A 500 -27.08 11.49 5.26
N ARG A 501 -26.85 12.80 5.43
CA ARG A 501 -27.85 13.75 5.94
C ARG A 501 -29.04 13.86 4.99
N LYS A 502 -28.79 14.02 3.69
CA LYS A 502 -29.85 14.09 2.67
C LYS A 502 -30.72 12.83 2.71
N ARG A 503 -30.11 11.64 2.74
CA ARG A 503 -30.84 10.36 2.83
C ARG A 503 -31.72 10.26 4.06
N LYS A 504 -31.24 10.72 5.22
CA LYS A 504 -32.04 10.73 6.45
C LYS A 504 -33.27 11.63 6.32
N ASN A 505 -33.12 12.78 5.67
CA ASN A 505 -34.22 13.70 5.42
C ASN A 505 -35.22 13.13 4.40
N ASP A 506 -34.74 12.50 3.33
CA ASP A 506 -35.57 11.86 2.31
C ASP A 506 -36.40 10.72 2.94
N TYR A 507 -35.79 9.87 3.78
CA TYR A 507 -36.51 8.81 4.50
C TYR A 507 -37.58 9.38 5.45
N ALA A 508 -37.29 10.50 6.14
CA ALA A 508 -38.27 11.16 6.99
C ALA A 508 -39.45 11.72 6.18
N ALA A 509 -39.18 12.29 4.99
CA ALA A 509 -40.21 12.78 4.08
C ALA A 509 -41.05 11.63 3.49
N GLU A 510 -40.43 10.51 3.12
CA GLU A 510 -41.14 9.30 2.66
C GLU A 510 -42.02 8.72 3.76
N GLN A 511 -41.52 8.64 5.00
CA GLN A 511 -42.32 8.15 6.12
C GLN A 511 -43.53 9.05 6.37
N GLN A 512 -43.34 10.37 6.31
CA GLN A 512 -44.43 11.33 6.46
C GLN A 512 -45.48 11.20 5.33
N THR A 513 -45.05 10.94 4.09
CA THR A 513 -45.99 10.72 2.97
C THR A 513 -46.73 9.40 3.12
N ARG A 514 -46.06 8.32 3.54
CA ARG A 514 -46.69 7.02 3.85
C ARG A 514 -47.69 7.11 4.99
N ASP A 515 -47.35 7.80 6.08
CA ASP A 515 -48.25 7.98 7.21
C ASP A 515 -49.51 8.75 6.77
N ARG A 516 -49.35 9.77 5.91
CA ARG A 516 -50.46 10.52 5.33
C ARG A 516 -51.33 9.69 4.40
N THR A 517 -50.76 8.81 3.58
CA THR A 517 -51.55 7.92 2.69
C THR A 517 -52.27 6.84 3.49
N ILE A 518 -51.64 6.26 4.53
CA ILE A 518 -52.29 5.31 5.44
C ILE A 518 -53.45 5.99 6.18
N GLU A 519 -53.28 7.24 6.63
CA GLU A 519 -54.37 8.00 7.24
C GLU A 519 -55.53 8.17 6.25
N GLN A 520 -55.27 8.54 5.00
CA GLN A 520 -56.29 8.69 3.95
C GLN A 520 -57.01 7.37 3.65
N VAL A 521 -56.28 6.27 3.51
CA VAL A 521 -56.85 4.93 3.26
C VAL A 521 -57.70 4.49 4.45
N THR A 522 -57.24 4.72 5.68
CA THR A 522 -57.98 4.37 6.90
C THR A 522 -59.29 5.16 6.98
N VAL A 523 -59.26 6.46 6.68
CA VAL A 523 -60.46 7.31 6.64
C VAL A 523 -61.45 6.80 5.59
N ALA A 524 -60.97 6.49 4.38
CA ALA A 524 -61.82 5.98 3.30
C ALA A 524 -62.42 4.60 3.63
N ALA A 525 -61.62 3.68 4.17
CA ALA A 525 -62.06 2.36 4.58
C ALA A 525 -63.12 2.43 5.69
N PHE A 526 -62.94 3.32 6.68
CA PHE A 526 -63.93 3.54 7.73
C PHE A 526 -65.26 4.09 7.17
N GLY A 527 -65.19 5.05 6.24
CA GLY A 527 -66.38 5.57 5.55
C GLY A 527 -67.12 4.50 4.75
N LEU A 528 -66.39 3.69 3.98
CA LEU A 528 -66.97 2.59 3.19
C LEU A 528 -67.56 1.48 4.08
N ALA A 529 -66.91 1.15 5.20
CA ALA A 529 -67.41 0.16 6.14
C ALA A 529 -68.76 0.58 6.75
N ILE A 530 -68.91 1.86 7.13
CA ILE A 530 -70.19 2.40 7.62
C ILE A 530 -71.27 2.31 6.53
N MET A 531 -70.95 2.70 5.29
CA MET A 531 -71.90 2.63 4.18
C MET A 531 -72.34 1.19 3.88
N ASN A 532 -71.41 0.23 3.95
CA ASN A 532 -71.71 -1.19 3.76
C ASN A 532 -72.60 -1.74 4.89
N LEU A 533 -72.32 -1.36 6.14
CA LEU A 533 -73.12 -1.74 7.30
C LEU A 533 -74.57 -1.21 7.18
N ILE A 534 -74.73 0.04 6.72
CA ILE A 534 -76.03 0.63 6.39
C ILE A 534 -76.74 -0.20 5.32
N ALA A 535 -76.06 -0.50 4.21
CA ALA A 535 -76.64 -1.31 3.14
C ALA A 535 -77.12 -2.68 3.64
N GLN A 536 -76.32 -3.37 4.46
CA GLN A 536 -76.69 -4.67 5.05
C GLN A 536 -77.95 -4.60 5.91
N VAL A 537 -78.09 -3.57 6.76
CA VAL A 537 -79.29 -3.34 7.59
C VAL A 537 -80.53 -3.09 6.73
N TYR A 538 -80.40 -2.32 5.64
CA TYR A 538 -81.52 -2.08 4.72
C TYR A 538 -81.88 -3.29 3.84
N THR A 539 -80.93 -4.20 3.57
CA THR A 539 -81.21 -5.46 2.84
C THR A 539 -81.91 -6.52 3.70
N GLY A 540 -81.78 -6.47 5.03
CA GLY A 540 -82.46 -7.38 5.96
C GLY A 540 -83.95 -7.08 6.18
N LYS A 541 -84.61 -6.43 5.22
CA LYS A 541 -86.00 -6.00 5.30
C LYS A 541 -86.94 -7.20 5.41
N PRO A 542 -87.86 -7.26 6.41
CA PRO A 542 -88.79 -8.37 6.56
C PRO A 542 -89.75 -8.46 5.36
N GLY A 543 -90.17 -9.69 5.03
CA GLY A 543 -91.14 -9.97 3.97
C GLY A 543 -92.48 -9.27 4.22
N LYS A 544 -93.22 -8.99 3.14
CA LYS A 544 -94.49 -8.24 3.20
C LYS A 544 -95.57 -8.91 4.08
N ASP A 545 -95.44 -10.21 4.34
CA ASP A 545 -96.43 -11.01 5.06
C ASP A 545 -96.14 -11.13 6.57
N ASP A 546 -95.03 -10.55 7.06
CA ASP A 546 -94.53 -10.72 8.43
C ASP A 546 -94.77 -9.45 9.27
N SER A 547 -96.05 -9.07 9.44
CA SER A 547 -96.48 -7.80 10.05
C SER A 547 -96.03 -7.56 11.50
N SER A 548 -95.64 -8.62 12.22
CA SER A 548 -95.19 -8.55 13.62
C SER A 548 -93.73 -8.09 13.80
N SER A 549 -92.89 -8.25 12.77
CA SER A 549 -91.45 -7.93 12.83
C SER A 549 -91.09 -6.51 12.36
N TRP A 550 -92.04 -5.83 11.71
CA TRP A 550 -91.88 -4.47 11.19
C TRP A 550 -91.57 -3.40 12.25
N PRO A 551 -92.25 -3.34 13.42
CA PRO A 551 -91.94 -2.36 14.45
C PRO A 551 -90.52 -2.54 15.02
N ALA A 552 -90.08 -3.79 15.20
CA ALA A 552 -88.74 -4.12 15.67
C ALA A 552 -87.67 -3.77 14.64
N TYR A 553 -87.94 -4.02 13.35
CA TYR A 553 -87.06 -3.62 12.25
C TYR A 553 -86.91 -2.09 12.15
N ILE A 554 -88.03 -1.33 12.24
CA ILE A 554 -87.99 0.13 12.23
C ILE A 554 -87.22 0.67 13.45
N ALA A 555 -87.46 0.13 14.64
CA ALA A 555 -86.71 0.50 15.84
C ALA A 555 -85.21 0.23 15.68
N MET A 556 -84.84 -0.93 15.12
CA MET A 556 -83.46 -1.29 14.83
C MET A 556 -82.82 -0.32 13.82
N VAL A 557 -83.52 0.03 12.73
CA VAL A 557 -83.06 1.00 11.74
C VAL A 557 -82.89 2.41 12.35
N VAL A 558 -83.80 2.86 13.21
CA VAL A 558 -83.70 4.17 13.88
C VAL A 558 -82.53 4.22 14.86
N ILE A 559 -82.38 3.19 15.70
CA ILE A 559 -81.27 3.07 16.67
C ILE A 559 -79.93 2.98 15.92
N PHE A 560 -79.88 2.19 14.86
CA PHE A 560 -78.70 2.02 14.03
C PHE A 560 -78.31 3.32 13.32
N ASN A 561 -79.28 4.03 12.72
CA ASN A 561 -79.02 5.36 12.15
C ASN A 561 -78.52 6.36 13.20
N ALA A 562 -79.08 6.35 14.42
CA ALA A 562 -78.61 7.20 15.50
C ALA A 562 -77.16 6.88 15.91
N ILE A 563 -76.79 5.60 15.97
CA ILE A 563 -75.40 5.16 16.25
C ILE A 563 -74.47 5.57 15.10
N CYS A 564 -74.87 5.35 13.84
CA CYS A 564 -74.06 5.73 12.68
C CYS A 564 -73.87 7.25 12.58
N ILE A 565 -74.92 8.05 12.78
CA ILE A 565 -74.84 9.52 12.74
C ILE A 565 -73.98 10.04 13.91
N SER A 566 -74.11 9.44 15.10
CA SER A 566 -73.27 9.76 16.26
C SER A 566 -71.79 9.40 16.00
N GLY A 567 -71.53 8.23 15.44
CA GLY A 567 -70.18 7.77 15.06
C GLY A 567 -69.53 8.64 13.97
N ILE A 568 -70.28 9.01 12.93
CA ILE A 568 -69.83 9.93 11.87
C ILE A 568 -69.56 11.32 12.44
N SER A 569 -70.45 11.83 13.28
CA SER A 569 -70.30 13.16 13.90
C SER A 569 -69.08 13.22 14.82
N TRP A 570 -68.86 12.17 15.63
CA TRP A 570 -67.68 12.04 16.47
C TRP A 570 -66.39 11.95 15.64
N PHE A 571 -66.40 11.18 14.55
CA PHE A 571 -65.26 11.04 13.65
C PHE A 571 -64.91 12.36 12.94
N VAL A 572 -65.91 13.06 12.39
CA VAL A 572 -65.74 14.37 11.74
C VAL A 572 -65.25 15.43 12.73
N TYR A 573 -65.79 15.44 13.95
CA TYR A 573 -65.34 16.33 15.01
C TYR A 573 -63.87 16.07 15.39
N ARG A 574 -63.49 14.80 15.60
CA ARG A 574 -62.12 14.41 15.95
C ARG A 574 -61.13 14.68 14.82
N TYR A 575 -61.53 14.46 13.56
CA TYR A 575 -60.70 14.77 12.39
C TYR A 575 -60.47 16.28 12.23
N ARG A 576 -61.51 17.10 12.37
CA ARG A 576 -61.38 18.57 12.35
C ARG A 576 -60.53 19.11 13.50
N SER A 577 -60.66 18.54 14.69
CA SER A 577 -59.90 18.96 15.88
C SER A 577 -58.40 18.62 15.77
N ARG A 578 -58.04 17.51 15.11
CA ARG A 578 -56.64 17.17 14.82
C ARG A 578 -56.01 18.09 13.76
N ARG A 579 -56.74 18.45 12.71
CA ARG A 579 -56.25 19.33 11.63
C ARG A 579 -55.98 20.77 12.10
N HIS A 580 -56.65 21.23 13.16
CA HIS A 580 -56.44 22.55 13.74
C HIS A 580 -55.23 22.63 14.69
N ARG A 581 -54.66 21.50 15.11
CA ARG A 581 -53.48 21.45 16.00
C ARG A 581 -52.16 21.25 15.26
N SER A 582 -52.20 21.01 13.95
CA SER A 582 -51.03 20.75 13.09
C SER A 582 -50.80 21.82 12.02
N GLY A 583 -51.38 23.01 12.20
CA GLY A 583 -51.11 24.22 11.41
C GLY A 583 -50.22 25.20 12.15
#